data_AF-A0A821YET5-F1
#
_entry.id   AF-A0A821YET5-F1
#
_cell.length_a   1.000
_cell.length_b   1.000
_cell.length_c   1.000
_cell.angle_alpha   90.00
_cell.angle_beta   90.00
_cell.angle_gamma   90.00
#
_symmetry.space_group_name_H-M   'P 1'
#
loop_
_entity.id
_entity.type
_entity.pdbx_description
1 polymer ?
#
loop_
_entity_poly.entity_id
_entity_poly.type
_entity_poly.pdbx_seq_one_letter_code
_entity_poly.pdbx_strand_id
1 'polypeptide(L)'
;MFKSFPPLDLPDDVLSFEGEKFFELIQQKCGQVFKELMEILSINTVYKLLLVEDDILPVFQKKYRELEKVTQRACLHLDDGTIMLKPGLPMDFDRFIRSLHDINDKQKQQKEIVKQAEDIISLFKNLVKSYQFNESDDT
;
A
#
# COMPACT_ATOMS: atom_id res chain seq x y z
N MET A 1 -3.30 22.67 -8.35
CA MET A 1 -1.96 22.07 -8.27
C MET A 1 -1.74 21.65 -6.83
N PHE A 2 -1.97 20.39 -6.47
CA PHE A 2 -1.72 19.92 -5.10
C PHE A 2 -0.20 19.89 -4.90
N LYS A 3 0.29 20.55 -3.84
CA LYS A 3 1.70 20.43 -3.44
C LYS A 3 1.97 18.94 -3.18
N SER A 4 2.88 18.35 -3.95
CA SER A 4 3.31 16.97 -3.69
C SER A 4 4.09 16.98 -2.38
N PHE A 5 3.52 16.39 -1.33
CA PHE A 5 4.26 16.13 -0.11
C PHE A 5 5.35 15.10 -0.41
N PRO A 6 6.54 15.20 0.19
CA PRO A 6 7.59 14.20 -0.02
C PRO A 6 7.08 12.82 0.42
N PRO A 7 7.55 11.71 -0.16
CA PRO A 7 7.18 10.37 0.28
C PRO A 7 7.41 10.19 1.79
N LEU A 8 6.64 9.32 2.43
CA LEU A 8 6.96 8.91 3.79
C LEU A 8 8.14 7.94 3.77
N ASP A 9 9.00 8.09 4.77
CA ASP A 9 10.02 7.10 5.07
C ASP A 9 9.34 5.86 5.67
N LEU A 10 9.40 4.75 4.95
CA LEU A 10 8.74 3.48 5.27
C LEU A 10 9.78 2.35 5.21
N PRO A 11 9.67 1.31 6.08
CA PRO A 11 10.56 0.15 6.04
C PRO A 11 10.50 -0.60 4.69
N ASP A 12 11.61 -1.22 4.29
CA ASP A 12 11.69 -1.97 3.03
C ASP A 12 10.71 -3.16 2.98
N ASP A 13 10.44 -3.77 4.14
CA ASP A 13 9.54 -4.89 4.31
C ASP A 13 8.08 -4.48 4.59
N VAL A 14 7.73 -3.19 4.44
CA VAL A 14 6.41 -2.64 4.83
C VAL A 14 5.23 -3.38 4.21
N LEU A 15 5.36 -3.90 2.99
CA LEU A 15 4.29 -4.62 2.30
C LEU A 15 3.94 -5.97 2.95
N SER A 16 4.79 -6.48 3.84
CA SER A 16 4.56 -7.70 4.61
C SER A 16 3.83 -7.47 5.94
N PHE A 17 3.56 -6.21 6.31
CA PHE A 17 3.02 -5.89 7.63
C PHE A 17 1.56 -6.33 7.74
N GLU A 18 1.28 -7.02 8.85
CA GLU A 18 -0.03 -7.54 9.23
C GLU A 18 -0.25 -7.44 10.73
N GLY A 19 -1.52 -7.53 11.15
CA GLY A 19 -1.94 -7.53 12.54
C GLY A 19 -1.42 -6.31 13.31
N GLU A 20 -0.80 -6.57 14.46
CA GLU A 20 -0.28 -5.53 15.36
C GLU A 20 0.78 -4.65 14.69
N LYS A 21 1.72 -5.24 13.95
CA LYS A 21 2.78 -4.51 13.24
C LYS A 21 2.19 -3.53 12.22
N PHE A 22 1.11 -3.94 11.54
CA PHE A 22 0.35 -3.06 10.65
C PHE A 22 -0.32 -1.92 11.43
N PHE A 23 -1.02 -2.22 12.53
CA PHE A 23 -1.71 -1.19 13.32
C PHE A 23 -0.75 -0.17 13.96
N GLU A 24 0.42 -0.62 14.44
CA GLU A 24 1.48 0.27 14.93
C GLU A 24 1.98 1.21 13.85
N LEU A 25 2.20 0.70 12.64
CA LEU A 25 2.61 1.53 11.49
C LEU A 25 1.56 2.60 11.17
N ILE A 26 0.28 2.22 11.11
CA ILE A 26 -0.82 3.17 10.88
C ILE A 26 -0.85 4.23 11.98
N GLN A 27 -0.73 3.82 13.25
CA GLN A 27 -0.70 4.76 14.37
C GLN A 27 0.47 5.74 14.28
N GLN A 28 1.65 5.26 13.91
CA GLN A 28 2.86 6.08 13.82
C GLN A 28 2.80 7.08 12.64
N LYS A 29 2.25 6.65 11.50
CA LYS A 29 2.28 7.44 10.25
C LYS A 29 1.03 8.28 10.02
N CYS A 30 -0.13 7.78 10.44
CA CYS A 30 -1.44 8.41 10.21
C CYS A 30 -2.14 8.81 11.52
N GLY A 31 -1.65 8.36 12.67
CA GLY A 31 -2.23 8.68 13.97
C GLY A 31 -3.31 7.69 14.44
N GLN A 32 -3.72 7.87 15.70
CA GLN A 32 -4.61 6.95 16.41
C GLN A 32 -6.00 6.81 15.75
N VAL A 33 -6.52 7.88 15.14
CA VAL A 33 -7.82 7.87 14.46
C VAL A 33 -7.87 6.82 13.35
N PHE A 34 -6.82 6.77 12.51
CA PHE A 34 -6.77 5.82 11.40
C PHE A 34 -6.51 4.40 11.87
N LYS A 35 -5.71 4.21 12.94
CA LYS A 35 -5.54 2.87 13.54
C LYS A 35 -6.90 2.28 13.92
N GLU A 36 -7.67 3.03 14.70
CA GLU A 36 -8.98 2.55 15.16
C GLU A 36 -9.96 2.37 14.01
N LEU A 37 -9.88 3.22 12.98
CA LEU A 37 -10.68 3.05 11.78
C LEU A 37 -10.34 1.73 11.07
N MET A 38 -9.06 1.39 10.93
CA MET A 38 -8.61 0.13 10.34
C MET A 38 -9.08 -1.08 11.15
N GLU A 39 -9.02 -1.00 12.48
CA GLU A 39 -9.53 -2.03 13.39
C GLU A 39 -11.04 -2.25 13.20
N ILE A 40 -11.84 -1.18 13.16
CA ILE A 40 -13.29 -1.24 12.95
C ILE A 40 -13.63 -1.84 11.59
N LEU A 41 -12.90 -1.44 10.54
CA LEU A 41 -13.11 -1.95 9.19
C LEU A 41 -12.50 -3.36 8.97
N SER A 42 -11.87 -3.95 9.98
CA SER A 42 -11.15 -5.23 9.88
C SER A 42 -10.09 -5.25 8.76
N ILE A 43 -9.54 -4.08 8.44
CA ILE A 43 -8.39 -3.93 7.54
C ILE A 43 -7.15 -4.07 8.42
N ASN A 44 -6.49 -5.22 8.35
CA ASN A 44 -5.40 -5.58 9.26
C ASN A 44 -4.11 -5.96 8.54
N THR A 45 -4.00 -5.66 7.24
CA THR A 45 -2.78 -5.89 6.45
C THR A 45 -2.60 -4.77 5.45
N VAL A 46 -1.34 -4.49 5.08
CA VAL A 46 -1.03 -3.54 4.00
C VAL A 46 -1.66 -3.99 2.68
N TYR A 47 -1.68 -5.29 2.42
CA TYR A 47 -2.29 -5.86 1.23
C TYR A 47 -3.79 -5.54 1.14
N LYS A 48 -4.57 -5.79 2.21
CA LYS A 48 -6.00 -5.47 2.23
C LYS A 48 -6.25 -3.98 2.06
N LEU A 49 -5.41 -3.15 2.68
CA LEU A 49 -5.51 -1.70 2.56
C LEU A 49 -5.31 -1.23 1.11
N LEU A 50 -4.31 -1.77 0.41
CA LEU A 50 -4.05 -1.45 -1.00
C LEU A 50 -5.11 -2.00 -1.97
N LEU A 51 -5.90 -2.98 -1.55
CA LEU A 51 -7.01 -3.53 -2.33
C LEU A 51 -8.31 -2.75 -2.17
N VAL A 52 -8.40 -1.81 -1.22
CA VAL A 52 -9.60 -0.99 -1.11
C VAL A 52 -9.63 -0.07 -2.33
N GLU A 53 -10.50 -0.40 -3.29
CA GLU A 53 -10.66 0.37 -4.54
C GLU A 53 -11.26 1.76 -4.29
N ASP A 54 -12.07 1.88 -3.24
CA ASP A 54 -12.72 3.12 -2.82
C ASP A 54 -11.92 3.86 -1.73
N ASP A 55 -12.06 5.18 -1.70
CA ASP A 55 -11.66 5.96 -0.53
C ASP A 55 -12.39 5.41 0.72
N ILE A 56 -11.66 5.19 1.82
CA ILE A 56 -12.24 4.72 3.09
C ILE A 56 -12.94 5.85 3.85
N LEU A 57 -12.58 7.11 3.58
CA LEU A 57 -13.04 8.27 4.33
C LEU A 57 -14.56 8.52 4.28
N PRO A 58 -15.30 8.19 3.20
CA PRO A 58 -16.76 8.26 3.17
C PRO A 58 -17.46 7.45 4.27
N VAL A 59 -16.78 6.49 4.91
CA VAL A 59 -17.33 5.75 6.05
C VAL A 59 -17.68 6.67 7.23
N PHE A 60 -17.00 7.81 7.37
CA PHE A 60 -17.31 8.82 8.40
C PHE A 60 -18.69 9.45 8.24
N GLN A 61 -19.28 9.38 7.04
CA GLN A 61 -20.64 9.86 6.76
C GLN A 61 -21.72 8.82 7.11
N LYS A 62 -21.32 7.58 7.43
CA LYS A 62 -22.24 6.50 7.77
C LYS A 62 -22.54 6.51 9.27
N LYS A 63 -23.78 6.19 9.63
CA LYS A 63 -24.24 6.11 11.03
C LYS A 63 -24.02 4.71 11.59
N TYR A 64 -22.78 4.40 11.97
CA TYR A 64 -22.44 3.16 12.67
C TYR A 64 -22.08 3.46 14.13
N ARG A 65 -22.65 2.68 15.05
CA ARG A 65 -22.39 2.84 16.50
C ARG A 65 -20.91 2.66 16.85
N GLU A 66 -20.25 1.74 16.17
CA GLU A 66 -18.83 1.43 16.38
C GLU A 66 -17.92 2.60 15.95
N LEU A 67 -18.35 3.41 14.98
CA LEU A 67 -17.61 4.58 14.51
C LEU A 67 -17.84 5.83 15.36
N GLU A 68 -18.83 5.87 16.25
CA GLU A 68 -19.24 7.09 16.95
C GLU A 68 -18.07 7.82 17.62
N LYS A 69 -17.25 7.07 18.36
CA LYS A 69 -16.05 7.61 19.05
C LYS A 69 -14.96 8.09 18.08
N VAL A 70 -14.81 7.41 16.94
CA VAL A 70 -13.82 7.78 15.92
C VAL A 70 -14.29 9.03 15.19
N THR A 71 -15.56 9.09 14.79
CA THR A 71 -16.20 10.24 14.14
C THR A 71 -16.13 11.49 15.03
N GLN A 72 -16.39 11.38 16.33
CA GLN A 72 -16.28 12.51 17.27
C GLN A 72 -14.86 13.12 17.33
N ARG A 73 -13.81 12.31 17.13
CA ARG A 73 -12.43 12.81 17.11
C ARG A 73 -11.99 13.26 15.71
N ALA A 74 -12.48 12.60 14.67
CA ALA A 74 -12.08 12.82 13.29
C ALA A 74 -12.80 14.01 12.64
N CYS A 75 -14.04 14.28 13.05
CA CYS A 75 -14.92 15.21 12.36
C CYS A 75 -15.28 16.44 13.22
N LEU A 76 -15.67 17.51 12.54
CA LEU A 76 -16.32 18.69 13.05
C LEU A 76 -17.81 18.58 12.72
N HIS A 77 -18.66 18.89 13.69
CA HIS A 77 -20.11 19.01 13.48
C HIS A 77 -20.41 20.49 13.23
N LEU A 78 -21.03 20.78 12.09
CA LEU A 78 -21.39 22.13 11.69
C LEU A 78 -22.80 22.47 12.19
N ASP A 79 -23.10 23.76 12.29
CA ASP A 79 -24.38 24.26 12.83
C ASP A 79 -25.61 23.82 12.00
N ASP A 80 -25.39 23.52 10.72
CA ASP A 80 -26.41 22.99 9.80
C ASP A 80 -26.65 21.47 9.95
N GLY A 81 -25.97 20.82 10.90
CA GLY A 81 -26.03 19.39 11.15
C GLY A 81 -25.18 18.54 10.20
N THR A 82 -24.42 19.15 9.30
CA THR A 82 -23.46 18.42 8.45
C THR A 82 -22.20 18.06 9.22
N ILE A 83 -21.53 17.02 8.76
CA ILE A 83 -20.30 16.52 9.36
C ILE A 83 -19.16 16.76 8.36
N MET A 84 -18.10 17.39 8.83
CA MET A 84 -16.91 17.68 8.04
C MET A 84 -15.71 16.96 8.66
N LEU A 85 -14.98 16.18 7.86
CA LEU A 85 -13.73 15.56 8.31
C LEU A 85 -12.66 16.65 8.51
N LYS A 86 -11.88 16.56 9.60
CA LYS A 86 -10.80 17.52 9.85
C LYS A 86 -9.80 17.49 8.67
N PRO A 87 -9.52 18.62 8.00
CA PRO A 87 -8.79 18.64 6.73
C PRO A 87 -7.40 18.02 6.77
N GLY A 88 -6.72 18.04 7.91
CA GLY A 88 -5.39 17.44 8.06
C GLY A 88 -5.39 15.92 8.00
N LEU A 89 -6.48 15.25 8.40
CA LEU A 89 -6.54 13.78 8.47
C LEU A 89 -6.43 13.11 7.08
N PRO A 90 -7.21 13.51 6.06
CA PRO A 90 -7.05 12.98 4.70
C PRO A 90 -5.64 13.15 4.17
N MET A 91 -4.99 14.27 4.45
CA MET A 91 -3.69 14.59 3.88
C MET A 91 -2.60 13.59 4.30
N ASP A 92 -2.55 13.27 5.59
CA ASP A 92 -1.56 12.32 6.13
C ASP A 92 -1.82 10.90 5.62
N PHE A 93 -3.10 10.52 5.54
CA PHE A 93 -3.50 9.19 5.07
C PHE A 93 -3.27 9.01 3.57
N ASP A 94 -3.67 9.98 2.74
CA ASP A 94 -3.43 9.97 1.29
C ASP A 94 -1.93 9.87 0.99
N ARG A 95 -1.11 10.61 1.74
CA ARG A 95 0.35 10.57 1.60
C ARG A 95 0.89 9.18 1.95
N PHE A 96 0.35 8.54 2.98
CA PHE A 96 0.72 7.18 3.36
C PHE A 96 0.34 6.16 2.29
N ILE A 97 -0.90 6.19 1.82
CA ILE A 97 -1.38 5.30 0.75
C ILE A 97 -0.52 5.44 -0.51
N ARG A 98 -0.23 6.68 -0.95
CA ARG A 98 0.66 6.92 -2.11
C ARG A 98 2.05 6.32 -1.90
N SER A 99 2.62 6.49 -0.71
CA SER A 99 3.95 5.94 -0.39
C SER A 99 3.95 4.41 -0.45
N LEU A 100 2.87 3.74 -0.03
CA LEU A 100 2.72 2.29 -0.17
C LEU A 100 2.59 1.85 -1.63
N HIS A 101 1.81 2.57 -2.46
CA HIS A 101 1.72 2.28 -3.89
C HIS A 101 3.07 2.43 -4.59
N ASP A 102 3.81 3.51 -4.31
CA ASP A 102 5.14 3.73 -4.89
C ASP A 102 6.11 2.57 -4.57
N ILE A 103 6.05 2.04 -3.34
CA ILE A 103 6.88 0.88 -2.94
C ILE A 103 6.39 -0.40 -3.64
N ASN A 104 5.08 -0.62 -3.70
CA ASN A 104 4.49 -1.77 -4.37
C ASN A 104 4.84 -1.82 -5.85
N ASP A 105 4.76 -0.68 -6.53
CA ASP A 105 5.06 -0.57 -7.97
C ASP A 105 6.55 -0.77 -8.24
N LYS A 106 7.44 -0.21 -7.39
CA LYS A 106 8.88 -0.49 -7.45
C LYS A 106 9.19 -1.98 -7.28
N GLN A 107 8.55 -2.66 -6.32
CA GLN A 107 8.77 -4.10 -6.13
C GLN A 107 8.25 -4.93 -7.32
N LYS A 108 7.10 -4.56 -7.91
CA LYS A 108 6.59 -5.22 -9.12
C LYS A 108 7.56 -5.06 -10.29
N GLN A 109 8.05 -3.84 -10.52
CA GLN A 109 9.03 -3.56 -11.57
C GLN A 109 10.32 -4.36 -11.37
N GLN A 110 10.83 -4.45 -10.14
CA GLN A 110 12.00 -5.27 -9.84
C GLN A 110 11.76 -6.76 -10.13
N LYS A 111 10.61 -7.31 -9.73
CA LYS A 111 10.26 -8.71 -10.02
C LYS A 111 10.20 -8.99 -11.52
N GLU A 112 9.67 -8.05 -12.32
CA GLU A 112 9.66 -8.18 -13.78
C GLU A 112 11.07 -8.18 -14.38
N ILE A 113 11.96 -7.30 -13.89
CA ILE A 113 13.37 -7.27 -14.33
C ILE A 113 14.09 -8.58 -13.99
N VAL A 114 13.91 -9.11 -12.78
CA VAL A 114 14.52 -10.39 -12.39
C VAL A 114 14.02 -11.52 -13.28
N LYS A 115 12.71 -11.59 -13.53
CA LYS A 115 12.12 -12.58 -14.43
C LYS A 115 12.70 -12.48 -15.85
N GLN A 116 12.81 -11.28 -16.41
CA GLN A 116 13.43 -11.06 -17.72
C GLN A 116 14.89 -11.53 -17.76
N ALA A 117 15.66 -11.27 -16.70
CA ALA A 117 17.05 -11.73 -16.61
C ALA A 117 17.15 -13.26 -16.56
N GLU A 118 16.26 -13.93 -15.81
CA GLU A 118 16.18 -15.39 -15.76
C GLU A 118 15.86 -16.00 -17.12
N ASP A 119 14.91 -15.40 -17.86
CA ASP A 119 14.55 -15.81 -19.21
C ASP A 119 15.75 -15.68 -20.18
N ILE A 120 16.48 -14.57 -20.12
CA ILE A 120 17.69 -14.35 -20.93
C ILE A 120 18.78 -15.38 -20.60
N ILE A 121 19.02 -15.65 -19.32
CA ILE A 121 20.01 -16.65 -18.88
C ILE A 121 19.61 -18.05 -19.39
N SER A 122 18.32 -18.38 -19.37
CA SER A 122 17.80 -19.64 -19.89
C SER A 122 18.05 -19.77 -21.40
N LEU A 123 17.75 -18.72 -22.17
CA LEU A 123 18.02 -18.66 -23.61
C LEU A 123 19.51 -18.83 -23.91
N PHE A 124 20.38 -18.15 -23.16
CA PHE A 124 21.83 -18.28 -23.33
C PHE A 124 22.33 -19.70 -23.04
N LYS A 125 21.85 -20.33 -21.95
CA LYS A 125 22.18 -21.73 -21.63
C LYS A 125 21.77 -22.69 -22.75
N ASN A 126 20.60 -22.47 -23.35
CA ASN A 126 20.13 -23.30 -24.46
C ASN A 126 20.97 -23.09 -25.73
N LEU A 127 21.35 -21.84 -26.02
CA LEU A 127 22.23 -21.51 -27.14
C LEU A 127 23.58 -22.21 -27.01
N VAL A 128 24.25 -22.07 -25.86
CA VAL A 128 25.56 -22.70 -25.61
C VAL A 128 25.49 -24.21 -25.76
N LYS A 129 24.43 -24.86 -25.22
CA LYS A 129 24.21 -26.30 -25.41
C LYS A 129 24.10 -26.67 -26.89
N SER A 130 23.34 -25.90 -27.68
CA SER A 130 23.18 -26.19 -29.12
C SER A 130 24.49 -26.14 -29.91
N TYR A 131 25.43 -25.26 -29.52
CA TYR A 131 26.75 -25.20 -30.14
C TYR A 131 27.66 -26.38 -29.74
N GLN A 132 27.58 -26.84 -28.49
CA GLN A 132 28.39 -27.97 -28.01
C GLN A 132 28.00 -29.32 -28.64
N PHE A 133 26.75 -29.49 -29.07
CA PHE A 133 26.29 -30.71 -29.74
C PHE A 133 26.63 -30.77 -31.24
N ASN A 134 26.80 -29.62 -31.90
CA ASN A 134 27.06 -29.58 -33.35
C ASN A 134 28.54 -29.84 -33.73
N GLU A 135 29.47 -29.85 -32.77
CA GLU A 135 30.88 -30.21 -33.01
C GLU A 135 31.16 -31.72 -32.91
N SER A 136 30.14 -32.55 -32.60
CA SER A 136 30.31 -33.99 -32.33
C SER A 136 29.95 -34.92 -33.49
N ASP A 137 29.31 -34.42 -34.56
CA ASP A 137 28.76 -35.25 -35.66
C ASP A 137 29.57 -35.19 -36.98
N ASP A 138 30.72 -34.50 -37.00
CA ASP A 138 31.57 -34.31 -38.20
C ASP A 138 32.89 -35.12 -38.17
N THR A 139 32.95 -36.26 -37.46
CA THR A 139 34.13 -37.17 -37.47
C THR A 139 33.81 -38.58 -37.97
#